data_AF-A0A847T058-F1
#
_entry.id   AF-A0A847T058-F1
#
_cell.length_a   1.000
_cell.length_b   1.000
_cell.length_c   1.000
_cell.angle_alpha   90.00
_cell.angle_beta   90.00
_cell.angle_gamma   90.00
#
_symmetry.space_group_name_H-M   'P 1'
#
loop_
_entity.id
_entity.type
_entity.pdbx_description
1 polymer ?
#
loop_
_entity_poly.entity_id
_entity_poly.type
_entity_poly.pdbx_seq_one_letter_code
_entity_poly.pdbx_strand_id
1 'polypeptide(L)'
;MSSRILTMAMSTLGLFSRGKGRTSPPPSSGDDAFIRCPACGKVLHSTISRCPYCAAFLEVKCPNCDRTTNRILRKCPFCEASLEGAR
;
A
#
# COMPACT_ATOMS: atom_id res chain seq x y z
N MET A 1 45.55 -58.93 11.12
CA MET A 1 44.31 -59.17 11.88
C MET A 1 43.53 -57.86 11.86
N SER A 2 42.54 -57.74 10.98
CA SER A 2 41.11 -57.68 11.34
C SER A 2 40.75 -56.32 11.97
N SER A 3 39.94 -55.46 11.36
CA SER A 3 38.54 -55.77 11.07
C SER A 3 37.90 -54.80 10.08
N ARG A 4 37.08 -55.39 9.20
CA ARG A 4 36.00 -54.74 8.46
C ARG A 4 34.91 -54.33 9.45
N ILE A 5 34.37 -53.10 9.39
CA ILE A 5 32.91 -52.90 9.52
C ILE A 5 32.49 -51.78 8.59
N LEU A 6 31.70 -52.22 7.62
CA LEU A 6 30.84 -51.47 6.72
C LEU A 6 29.70 -50.87 7.54
N THR A 7 29.52 -49.55 7.54
CA THR A 7 28.24 -48.94 7.91
C THR A 7 27.80 -47.97 6.84
N MET A 8 27.07 -48.51 5.87
CA MET A 8 26.12 -47.75 5.09
C MET A 8 24.99 -47.30 6.03
N ALA A 9 24.75 -45.99 6.10
CA ALA A 9 23.50 -45.42 6.57
C ALA A 9 23.10 -44.36 5.52
N MET A 10 22.33 -44.78 4.52
CA MET A 10 20.87 -44.61 4.49
C MET A 10 20.48 -43.14 4.35
N SER A 11 20.29 -42.76 3.09
CA SER A 11 19.62 -41.55 2.64
C SER A 11 18.28 -41.36 3.37
N THR A 12 18.19 -40.36 4.24
CA THR A 12 16.91 -39.79 4.65
C THR A 12 16.74 -38.44 3.97
N LEU A 13 15.86 -38.44 2.97
CA LEU A 13 15.22 -37.27 2.39
C LEU A 13 14.93 -36.20 3.46
N GLY A 14 15.74 -35.15 3.48
CA GLY A 14 15.49 -33.91 4.21
C GLY A 14 14.68 -32.96 3.35
N LEU A 15 13.35 -33.15 3.39
CA LEU A 15 12.34 -32.28 2.81
C LEU A 15 12.51 -30.81 3.20
N PHE A 16 12.32 -29.93 2.21
CA PHE A 16 11.61 -28.65 2.33
C PHE A 16 12.06 -27.67 3.43
N SER A 17 12.95 -26.74 3.09
CA SER A 17 12.93 -25.38 3.66
C SER A 17 12.49 -24.39 2.60
N ARG A 18 11.21 -24.49 2.23
CA ARG A 18 10.51 -23.53 1.36
C ARG A 18 10.30 -22.25 2.16
N GLY A 19 11.33 -21.41 2.23
CA GLY A 19 11.28 -20.04 2.74
C GLY A 19 10.38 -19.18 1.86
N LYS A 20 9.07 -19.32 2.03
CA LYS A 20 8.06 -18.49 1.39
C LYS A 20 8.02 -17.16 2.14
N GLY A 21 8.91 -16.25 1.73
CA GLY A 21 8.80 -14.84 2.09
C GLY A 21 7.37 -14.38 1.84
N ARG A 22 6.67 -14.00 2.90
CA ARG A 22 5.38 -13.32 2.78
C ARG A 22 5.66 -11.88 2.39
N THR A 23 6.09 -11.67 1.15
CA THR A 23 5.70 -10.44 0.48
C THR A 23 4.24 -10.65 0.12
N SER A 24 3.36 -10.04 0.90
CA SER A 24 2.02 -9.75 0.40
C SER A 24 2.17 -8.49 -0.47
N PRO A 25 2.24 -8.59 -1.81
CA PRO A 25 1.95 -7.40 -2.60
C PRO A 25 0.48 -7.03 -2.34
N PRO A 26 0.17 -5.77 -1.99
CA PRO A 26 -1.21 -5.31 -1.96
C PRO A 26 -1.84 -5.48 -3.36
N PRO A 27 -3.17 -5.68 -3.43
CA PRO A 27 -3.86 -6.17 -4.61
C PRO A 27 -3.56 -5.32 -5.84
N SER A 28 -3.05 -5.98 -6.89
CA SER A 28 -2.90 -5.42 -8.23
C SER A 28 -4.21 -5.66 -8.99
N SER A 29 -5.20 -4.78 -8.82
CA SER A 29 -6.29 -4.48 -9.77
C SER A 29 -7.17 -3.40 -9.13
N GLY A 30 -7.36 -2.30 -9.85
CA GLY A 30 -7.69 -1.00 -9.25
C GLY A 30 -9.17 -0.68 -9.19
N ASP A 31 -9.60 -0.30 -7.98
CA ASP A 31 -10.71 0.63 -7.69
C ASP A 31 -10.76 1.00 -6.19
N ASP A 32 -10.14 0.19 -5.31
CA ASP A 32 -9.97 0.52 -3.89
C ASP A 32 -8.69 1.30 -3.57
N ALA A 33 -8.58 2.56 -4.00
CA ALA A 33 -7.48 3.41 -3.56
C ALA A 33 -7.76 3.92 -2.13
N PHE A 34 -6.85 3.66 -1.19
CA PHE A 34 -6.95 4.17 0.18
C PHE A 34 -6.07 5.42 0.37
N ILE A 35 -6.60 6.45 1.01
CA ILE A 35 -5.91 7.70 1.34
C ILE A 35 -5.84 7.92 2.86
N ARG A 36 -4.87 8.70 3.32
CA ARG A 36 -4.76 9.10 4.73
C ARG A 36 -5.30 10.51 4.92
N CYS A 37 -6.29 10.69 5.78
CA CYS A 37 -6.83 12.02 6.06
C CYS A 37 -5.71 12.96 6.55
N PRO A 38 -5.50 14.13 5.92
CA PRO A 38 -4.44 15.06 6.32
C PRO A 38 -4.75 15.76 7.65
N ALA A 39 -6.01 15.74 8.10
CA ALA A 39 -6.43 16.37 9.36
C ALA A 39 -6.26 15.44 10.58
N CYS A 40 -6.60 14.15 10.46
CA CYS A 40 -6.56 13.21 11.60
C CYS A 40 -5.65 11.99 11.40
N GLY A 41 -5.09 11.80 10.20
CA GLY A 41 -4.19 10.67 9.89
C GLY A 41 -4.87 9.32 9.67
N LYS A 42 -6.20 9.21 9.81
CA LYS A 42 -6.92 7.94 9.60
C LYS A 42 -6.96 7.55 8.12
N VAL A 43 -6.84 6.25 7.85
CA VAL A 43 -6.95 5.66 6.51
C VAL A 43 -8.41 5.57 6.12
N LEU A 44 -8.72 6.01 4.90
CA LEU A 44 -10.05 6.14 4.35
C LEU A 44 -10.05 5.74 2.88
N HIS A 45 -11.23 5.48 2.34
CA HIS A 45 -11.37 5.21 0.92
C HIS A 45 -11.19 6.50 0.09
N SER A 46 -10.58 6.45 -1.09
CA SER A 46 -10.38 7.64 -1.93
C SER A 46 -11.69 8.20 -2.48
N THR A 47 -12.77 7.41 -2.45
CA THR A 47 -14.11 7.80 -2.91
C THR A 47 -14.87 8.68 -1.92
N ILE A 48 -14.41 8.81 -0.67
CA ILE A 48 -15.10 9.60 0.33
C ILE A 48 -14.66 11.07 0.29
N SER A 49 -15.64 11.96 0.14
CA SER A 49 -15.48 13.42 0.16
C SER A 49 -15.17 13.99 1.54
N ARG A 50 -15.66 13.33 2.59
CA ARG A 50 -15.61 13.83 3.96
C ARG A 50 -15.19 12.73 4.92
N CYS A 51 -14.22 13.03 5.78
CA CYS A 51 -13.73 12.08 6.77
C CYS A 51 -14.81 11.79 7.83
N PRO A 52 -15.23 10.53 8.04
CA PRO A 52 -16.21 10.18 9.06
C PRO A 52 -15.65 10.28 10.49
N TYR A 53 -14.33 10.35 10.67
CA TYR A 53 -13.70 10.39 11.99
C TYR A 53 -13.46 11.82 12.51
N CYS A 54 -13.19 12.79 11.64
CA CYS A 54 -12.91 14.17 12.03
C CYS A 54 -13.76 15.21 11.28
N ALA A 55 -14.67 14.77 10.43
CA ALA A 55 -15.55 15.61 9.62
C ALA A 55 -14.84 16.57 8.63
N ALA A 56 -13.53 16.42 8.42
CA ALA A 56 -12.76 17.24 7.48
C ALA A 56 -13.07 16.90 6.02
N PHE A 57 -13.08 17.91 5.15
CA PHE A 57 -13.23 17.75 3.70
C PHE A 57 -11.92 17.27 3.07
N LEU A 58 -12.03 16.25 2.23
CA LEU A 58 -10.94 15.61 1.48
C LEU A 58 -10.89 16.08 0.03
N GLU A 59 -11.96 16.68 -0.46
CA GLU A 59 -12.00 17.38 -1.74
C GLU A 59 -11.60 18.85 -1.58
N VAL A 60 -10.95 19.41 -2.59
CA VAL A 60 -10.51 20.80 -2.64
C VAL A 60 -10.67 21.34 -4.05
N LYS A 61 -11.02 22.63 -4.17
CA LYS A 61 -11.09 23.31 -5.46
C LYS A 61 -9.70 23.78 -5.88
N CYS A 62 -9.29 23.46 -7.09
CA CYS A 62 -8.02 23.95 -7.62
C CYS A 62 -8.10 25.47 -7.84
N PRO A 63 -7.16 26.27 -7.31
CA PRO A 63 -7.18 27.73 -7.48
C PRO A 63 -6.79 28.22 -8.89
N ASN A 64 -6.30 27.33 -9.75
CA ASN A 64 -5.88 27.67 -11.11
C ASN A 64 -6.96 27.34 -12.15
N CYS A 65 -7.56 26.14 -12.07
CA CYS A 65 -8.54 25.68 -13.07
C CYS A 65 -9.97 25.52 -12.53
N ASP A 66 -10.20 25.88 -11.27
CA ASP A 66 -11.50 25.82 -10.59
C ASP A 66 -12.16 24.42 -10.52
N ARG A 67 -11.45 23.34 -10.88
CA ARG A 67 -11.96 21.98 -10.74
C ARG A 67 -11.80 21.44 -9.33
N THR A 68 -12.78 20.66 -8.90
CA THR A 68 -12.70 19.88 -7.66
C THR A 68 -11.77 18.69 -7.85
N THR A 69 -10.86 18.51 -6.91
CA THR A 69 -9.88 17.42 -6.90
C THR A 69 -9.62 16.98 -5.46
N ASN A 70 -8.77 15.97 -5.27
CA ASN A 70 -8.49 15.43 -3.96
C ASN A 70 -7.37 16.22 -3.27
N ARG A 71 -7.59 16.65 -2.02
CA ARG A 71 -6.66 17.44 -1.20
C ARG A 71 -5.38 16.69 -0.84
N ILE A 72 -5.37 15.37 -0.99
CA ILE A 72 -4.18 14.52 -0.81
C ILE A 72 -3.19 14.73 -1.95
N LEU A 73 -3.66 15.13 -3.13
CA LEU A 73 -2.81 15.32 -4.30
C LEU A 73 -1.97 16.58 -4.11
N ARG A 74 -0.68 16.48 -4.44
CA ARG A 74 0.24 17.64 -4.46
C ARG A 74 0.03 18.51 -5.70
N LYS A 75 -0.48 17.93 -6.78
CA LYS A 75 -0.70 18.61 -8.06
C LYS A 75 -2.09 18.28 -8.62
N CYS A 76 -2.68 19.24 -9.32
CA CYS A 76 -3.95 19.05 -10.00
C CYS A 76 -3.78 18.13 -11.22
N PRO A 77 -4.58 17.07 -11.39
CA PRO A 77 -4.48 16.20 -12.57
C PRO A 77 -4.99 16.84 -13.87
N PHE A 78 -5.65 18.00 -13.78
CA PHE A 78 -6.25 18.68 -14.93
C PHE A 78 -5.38 19.80 -15.50
N CYS A 79 -4.68 20.54 -14.64
CA CYS A 79 -3.87 21.70 -15.03
C CYS A 79 -2.44 21.66 -14.49
N GLU A 80 -2.08 20.59 -13.78
CA GLU A 80 -0.73 20.35 -13.21
C GLU A 80 -0.24 21.39 -12.21
N ALA A 81 -1.10 22.35 -11.83
CA ALA A 81 -0.80 23.34 -10.81
C ALA A 81 -0.59 22.70 -9.44
N SER A 82 0.29 23.32 -8.64
CA SER A 82 0.50 22.91 -7.25
C SER A 82 -0.76 23.16 -6.42
N LEU A 83 -1.16 22.16 -5.63
CA LEU A 83 -2.27 22.25 -4.68
C LEU A 83 -1.78 22.53 -3.25
N GLU A 84 -0.49 22.80 -3.10
CA GLU A 84 0.13 23.17 -1.82
C GLU A 84 -0.46 24.50 -1.33
N GLY A 85 -1.40 24.43 -0.39
CA GLY A 85 -2.10 25.61 0.15
C GLY A 85 -3.53 25.81 -0.37
N ALA A 86 -4.07 24.90 -1.20
CA ALA A 86 -5.49 24.90 -1.51
C ALA A 86 -6.29 24.64 -0.22
N ARG A 87 -7.09 25.63 0.20
CA ARG A 87 -7.87 25.62 1.45
C ARG A 87 -9.33 25.32 1.19
#